data_AF-A0AAW0KSA5-F1
#
_entry.id   AF-A0AAW0KSA5-F1
#
_cell.length_a   1.000
_cell.length_b   1.000
_cell.length_c   1.000
_cell.angle_alpha   90.00
_cell.angle_beta   90.00
_cell.angle_gamma   90.00
#
_symmetry.space_group_name_H-M   'P 1'
#
loop_
_entity.id
_entity.type
_entity.pdbx_description
1 polymer ?
#
loop_
_entity_poly.entity_id
_entity_poly.type
_entity_poly.pdbx_seq_one_letter_code
_entity_poly.pdbx_strand_id
1 'polypeptide(L)'
;MQFWMALILTLRLVQPNTMMNLLGHLNGISQQKKVYLAAAPQCPFPDTHLDTAIKTDLFDYVWVQFYNNRDCQYAGNASNLLNSWKTWTTVQANQVFLGVPAAPEAAENCGFIPVDVLKNQVLPSIKRLLPSMEGTQKDPNMTARKQLSFLLLSLLIISLCKSSQAAGIAIYWGQDNNEGSLADTCAAGNYQYVNIAFLSTFGNGQTAVLNLAGHCSPSANTCTRFSSEIKACQGRGIKVLLSIGGGKGTYSLSSANDAKQVANYLWNNYLGGKSNSRPLGDAVLDGIDFDIELGLTHHYDELARSLNGFSQQKKVYLAAAPQCKFPDDHLDAAIKTGLFDYVWVQFYNNPTALCQYSGNANNLLNSWKTWTTVQAKQVFLGLPAATAAAPSGGFIPADVLKSQVLPSIKTSTKYGGVMIWNKNFDNGYSASIKSAV
;
A
#
# COMPACT_ATOMS: atom_id res chain seq x y z
N MET A 1 -8.84 0.61 -39.60
CA MET A 1 -10.17 0.16 -39.17
C MET A 1 -10.13 -0.05 -37.66
N GLN A 2 -10.87 0.74 -36.85
CA GLN A 2 -11.18 0.53 -35.41
C GLN A 2 -9.99 0.41 -34.40
N PHE A 3 -10.01 0.86 -33.13
CA PHE A 3 -10.88 1.72 -32.28
C PHE A 3 -9.95 2.81 -31.64
N TRP A 4 -10.30 3.77 -30.76
CA TRP A 4 -11.52 4.18 -30.01
C TRP A 4 -11.70 5.70 -30.23
N MET A 5 -12.89 6.32 -30.21
CA MET A 5 -13.92 6.46 -29.16
C MET A 5 -13.49 7.26 -27.90
N ALA A 6 -13.42 8.59 -28.06
CA ALA A 6 -13.59 9.54 -26.95
C ALA A 6 -15.10 9.77 -26.72
N LEU A 7 -15.56 9.59 -25.47
CA LEU A 7 -16.98 9.69 -25.12
C LEU A 7 -17.43 11.17 -25.03
N ILE A 8 -17.97 11.70 -26.12
CA ILE A 8 -18.71 12.97 -26.11
C ILE A 8 -20.07 12.73 -25.44
N LEU A 9 -20.32 13.36 -24.29
CA LEU A 9 -21.68 13.51 -23.76
C LEU A 9 -22.20 14.93 -24.03
N THR A 10 -23.00 15.06 -25.09
CA THR A 10 -23.75 16.29 -25.39
C THR A 10 -24.88 16.51 -24.39
N LEU A 11 -24.73 17.50 -23.50
CA LEU A 11 -25.85 18.05 -22.75
C LEU A 11 -26.67 18.97 -23.66
N ARG A 12 -27.80 18.46 -24.17
CA ARG A 12 -28.83 19.28 -24.82
C ARG A 12 -29.70 19.95 -23.76
N LEU A 13 -29.77 21.29 -23.86
CA LEU A 13 -30.91 22.17 -23.54
C LEU A 13 -32.07 21.56 -22.72
N VAL A 14 -32.19 21.95 -21.45
CA VAL A 14 -33.48 22.13 -20.77
C VAL A 14 -33.43 23.45 -19.97
N GLN A 15 -34.47 24.27 -20.10
CA GLN A 15 -34.61 25.57 -19.44
C GLN A 15 -35.15 25.45 -17.99
N PRO A 16 -35.14 26.52 -17.18
CA PRO A 16 -35.36 26.42 -15.73
C PRO A 16 -36.84 26.25 -15.33
N ASN A 17 -37.02 25.93 -14.05
CA ASN A 17 -38.27 25.85 -13.27
C ASN A 17 -39.09 24.54 -13.40
N THR A 18 -38.85 23.60 -12.49
CA THR A 18 -39.92 23.04 -11.63
C THR A 18 -39.37 22.32 -10.40
N MET A 19 -40.24 22.19 -9.38
CA MET A 19 -40.07 21.39 -8.15
C MET A 19 -39.01 21.81 -7.12
N MET A 20 -39.39 22.84 -6.34
CA MET A 20 -39.39 22.67 -4.88
C MET A 20 -40.25 21.45 -4.48
N ASN A 21 -39.99 20.90 -3.29
CA ASN A 21 -40.68 19.76 -2.65
C ASN A 21 -40.40 18.36 -3.24
N LEU A 22 -39.29 17.71 -2.81
CA LEU A 22 -39.35 16.36 -2.19
C LEU A 22 -38.00 15.86 -1.59
N LEU A 23 -37.30 16.66 -0.76
CA LEU A 23 -36.11 16.20 -0.01
C LEU A 23 -36.12 16.56 1.48
N GLY A 24 -37.32 16.62 2.07
CA GLY A 24 -37.49 16.58 3.53
C GLY A 24 -37.89 15.16 3.96
N HIS A 25 -36.93 14.22 3.94
CA HIS A 25 -36.87 12.91 4.62
C HIS A 25 -35.91 11.99 3.84
N LEU A 26 -34.64 11.95 4.26
CA LEU A 26 -33.75 10.77 4.27
C LEU A 26 -32.35 11.24 4.68
N ASN A 27 -32.03 11.17 5.98
CA ASN A 27 -30.65 11.23 6.45
C ASN A 27 -29.95 9.92 6.01
N GLY A 28 -29.42 9.93 4.78
CA GLY A 28 -28.69 8.81 4.18
C GLY A 28 -27.33 9.28 3.67
N ILE A 29 -26.27 8.58 4.05
CA ILE A 29 -24.88 8.96 3.77
C ILE A 29 -24.61 8.90 2.26
N SER A 30 -24.59 10.06 1.61
CA SER A 30 -24.05 10.23 0.26
C SER A 30 -22.64 10.80 0.35
N GLN A 31 -21.62 9.97 0.09
CA GLN A 31 -20.30 10.49 -0.25
C GLN A 31 -20.39 11.08 -1.67
N GLN A 32 -20.62 12.39 -1.77
CA GLN A 32 -20.35 13.11 -3.01
C GLN A 32 -18.87 12.93 -3.35
N LYS A 33 -18.58 12.12 -4.38
CA LYS A 33 -17.23 12.04 -4.95
C LYS A 33 -16.86 13.43 -5.45
N LYS A 34 -15.79 14.01 -4.94
CA LYS A 34 -15.25 15.25 -5.48
C LYS A 34 -14.81 14.99 -6.92
N VAL A 35 -15.51 15.61 -7.88
CA VAL A 35 -15.13 15.63 -9.29
C VAL A 35 -14.08 16.71 -9.47
N TYR A 36 -13.03 16.39 -10.22
CA TYR A 36 -12.01 17.36 -10.63
C TYR A 36 -12.16 17.62 -12.12
N LEU A 37 -12.06 18.88 -12.53
CA LEU A 37 -12.09 19.27 -13.94
C LEU A 37 -10.67 19.48 -14.45
N ALA A 38 -10.34 18.83 -15.57
CA ALA A 38 -9.03 18.94 -16.20
C ALA A 38 -9.14 19.28 -17.69
N ALA A 39 -8.22 20.12 -18.18
CA ALA A 39 -8.07 20.47 -19.59
C ALA A 39 -6.67 20.10 -20.09
N ALA A 40 -6.54 19.83 -21.39
CA ALA A 40 -5.27 19.57 -22.06
C ALA A 40 -5.09 20.47 -23.30
N PRO A 41 -4.98 21.80 -23.14
CA PRO A 41 -4.82 22.70 -24.27
C PRO A 41 -3.45 22.55 -24.93
N GLN A 42 -3.41 22.90 -26.21
CA GLN A 42 -2.25 22.90 -27.08
C GLN A 42 -1.61 24.30 -27.07
N CYS A 43 -0.28 24.39 -27.00
CA CYS A 43 0.41 25.68 -27.15
C CYS A 43 0.37 26.16 -28.62
N PRO A 44 0.54 27.47 -28.92
CA PRO A 44 0.74 28.60 -28.00
C PRO A 44 -0.55 29.06 -27.30
N PHE A 45 -0.45 30.06 -26.42
CA PHE A 45 -1.62 30.71 -25.83
C PHE A 45 -2.01 31.94 -26.68
N PRO A 46 -3.30 32.18 -27.01
CA PRO A 46 -4.47 31.36 -26.68
C PRO A 46 -4.54 30.05 -27.50
N ASP A 47 -5.06 28.98 -26.88
CA ASP A 47 -5.34 27.71 -27.58
C ASP A 47 -6.54 27.85 -28.53
N THR A 48 -6.47 27.22 -29.70
CA THR A 48 -7.46 27.40 -30.79
C THR A 48 -8.84 26.79 -30.54
N HIS A 49 -9.02 25.99 -29.48
CA HIS A 49 -10.24 25.21 -29.21
C HIS A 49 -10.79 25.36 -27.79
N LEU A 50 -9.93 25.62 -26.81
CA LEU A 50 -10.20 25.59 -25.38
C LEU A 50 -9.97 26.94 -24.69
N ASP A 51 -9.40 27.96 -25.34
CA ASP A 51 -9.08 29.27 -24.74
C ASP A 51 -10.24 29.87 -23.92
N THR A 52 -11.44 29.92 -24.50
CA THR A 52 -12.65 30.41 -23.82
C THR A 52 -13.00 29.61 -22.56
N ALA A 53 -12.70 28.31 -22.54
CA ALA A 53 -12.98 27.43 -21.41
C ALA A 53 -11.91 27.52 -20.31
N ILE A 54 -10.63 27.51 -20.67
CA ILE A 54 -9.50 27.59 -19.70
C ILE A 54 -9.37 28.97 -19.03
N LYS A 55 -10.02 30.00 -19.58
CA LYS A 55 -10.13 31.33 -18.96
C LYS A 55 -11.20 31.41 -17.86
N THR A 56 -11.97 30.34 -17.64
CA THR A 56 -12.87 30.21 -16.49
C THR A 56 -12.14 29.63 -15.28
N ASP A 57 -12.64 29.89 -14.09
CA ASP A 57 -12.16 29.34 -12.80
C ASP A 57 -12.60 27.88 -12.54
N LEU A 58 -13.14 27.21 -13.57
CA LEU A 58 -13.73 25.88 -13.46
C LEU A 58 -12.71 24.74 -13.45
N PHE A 59 -11.47 24.95 -13.90
CA PHE A 59 -10.49 23.88 -14.07
C PHE A 59 -9.54 23.75 -12.88
N ASP A 60 -9.49 22.57 -12.26
CA ASP A 60 -8.48 22.26 -11.25
C ASP A 60 -7.10 22.08 -11.88
N TYR A 61 -7.02 21.43 -13.04
CA TYR A 61 -5.76 20.99 -13.62
C TYR A 61 -5.68 21.31 -15.12
N VAL A 62 -4.61 21.97 -15.56
CA VAL A 62 -4.39 22.29 -16.97
C VAL A 62 -3.06 21.69 -17.44
N TRP A 63 -3.12 20.73 -18.36
CA TRP A 63 -1.97 20.01 -18.91
C TRP A 63 -1.63 20.57 -20.29
N VAL A 64 -0.78 21.58 -20.34
CA VAL A 64 -0.47 22.28 -21.60
C VAL A 64 0.46 21.41 -22.45
N GLN A 65 0.03 21.07 -23.67
CA GLN A 65 0.79 20.25 -24.61
C GLN A 65 1.83 21.12 -25.34
N PHE A 66 3.13 20.80 -25.17
CA PHE A 66 4.27 21.52 -25.77
C PHE A 66 4.96 20.75 -26.92
N TYR A 67 4.16 20.00 -27.67
CA TYR A 67 4.55 19.18 -28.81
C TYR A 67 3.56 19.33 -29.96
N ASN A 68 3.88 18.83 -31.15
CA ASN A 68 3.07 18.96 -32.37
C ASN A 68 2.83 20.42 -32.85
N ASN A 69 3.42 21.44 -32.22
CA ASN A 69 3.35 22.84 -32.65
C ASN A 69 4.73 23.54 -32.59
N ARG A 70 5.20 24.01 -33.76
CA ARG A 70 6.55 24.57 -33.95
C ARG A 70 6.80 25.90 -33.25
N ASP A 71 5.76 26.68 -32.99
CA ASP A 71 5.91 28.05 -32.49
C ASP A 71 6.23 28.11 -30.99
N CYS A 72 5.97 27.02 -30.26
CA CYS A 72 6.00 26.98 -28.79
C CYS A 72 6.68 25.75 -28.20
N GLN A 73 7.06 24.75 -28.99
CA GLN A 73 7.72 23.54 -28.51
C GLN A 73 9.22 23.71 -28.18
N TYR A 74 9.84 22.61 -27.72
CA TYR A 74 11.30 22.43 -27.77
C TYR A 74 11.77 22.03 -29.17
N ALA A 75 12.81 22.71 -29.68
CA ALA A 75 13.39 22.44 -31.00
C ALA A 75 14.92 22.65 -30.96
N GLY A 76 15.64 21.76 -30.27
CA GLY A 76 17.08 21.86 -30.04
C GLY A 76 17.51 22.96 -29.04
N ASN A 77 16.60 23.86 -28.70
CA ASN A 77 16.69 24.77 -27.55
C ASN A 77 15.29 25.01 -26.95
N ALA A 78 15.24 25.53 -25.73
CA ALA A 78 14.00 25.69 -24.96
C ALA A 78 13.35 27.09 -25.07
N SER A 79 13.84 27.99 -25.93
CA SER A 79 13.43 29.41 -25.91
C SER A 79 11.95 29.62 -26.21
N ASN A 80 11.42 28.94 -27.24
CA ASN A 80 10.01 29.04 -27.64
C ASN A 80 9.09 28.49 -26.54
N LEU A 81 9.44 27.32 -25.98
CA LEU A 81 8.76 26.71 -24.83
C LEU A 81 8.75 27.62 -23.61
N LEU A 82 9.90 28.18 -23.21
CA LEU A 82 9.98 29.04 -22.04
C LEU A 82 9.27 30.39 -22.24
N ASN A 83 9.20 30.90 -23.47
CA ASN A 83 8.43 32.11 -23.78
C ASN A 83 6.93 31.84 -23.77
N SER A 84 6.46 30.75 -24.38
CA SER A 84 5.05 30.37 -24.30
C SER A 84 4.63 29.95 -22.88
N TRP A 85 5.51 29.31 -22.10
CA TRP A 85 5.21 28.94 -20.70
C TRP A 85 4.81 30.14 -19.84
N LYS A 86 5.42 31.32 -20.05
CA LYS A 86 5.09 32.56 -19.32
C LYS A 86 3.61 32.95 -19.49
N THR A 87 3.03 32.81 -20.69
CA THR A 87 1.61 33.13 -20.90
C THR A 87 0.70 32.06 -20.29
N TRP A 88 1.12 30.80 -20.25
CA TRP A 88 0.36 29.73 -19.62
C TRP A 88 0.26 29.86 -18.08
N THR A 89 1.19 30.57 -17.44
CA THR A 89 1.10 30.86 -15.99
C THR A 89 0.00 31.87 -15.60
N THR A 90 -0.70 32.50 -16.56
CA THR A 90 -1.83 33.41 -16.26
C THR A 90 -3.21 32.72 -16.31
N VAL A 91 -3.25 31.40 -16.55
CA VAL A 91 -4.49 30.61 -16.58
C VAL A 91 -5.05 30.42 -15.17
N GLN A 92 -6.36 30.57 -15.01
CA GLN A 92 -7.05 30.49 -13.71
C GLN A 92 -7.36 29.03 -13.30
N ALA A 93 -6.30 28.24 -13.09
CA ALA A 93 -6.41 26.85 -12.65
C ALA A 93 -5.65 26.60 -11.34
N ASN A 94 -6.08 25.62 -10.55
CA ASN A 94 -5.41 25.27 -9.28
C ASN A 94 -3.96 24.81 -9.51
N GLN A 95 -3.69 24.07 -10.59
CA GLN A 95 -2.32 23.74 -11.05
C GLN A 95 -2.22 23.69 -12.58
N VAL A 96 -1.11 24.20 -13.12
CA VAL A 96 -0.75 24.13 -14.55
C VAL A 96 0.49 23.26 -14.72
N PHE A 97 0.41 22.26 -15.60
CA PHE A 97 1.45 21.26 -15.84
C PHE A 97 2.06 21.40 -17.23
N LEU A 98 3.35 21.08 -17.33
CA LEU A 98 4.10 20.97 -18.58
C LEU A 98 3.88 19.59 -19.20
N GLY A 99 3.04 19.51 -20.23
CA GLY A 99 2.83 18.31 -21.05
C GLY A 99 3.92 18.18 -22.12
N VAL A 100 4.72 17.11 -22.04
CA VAL A 100 5.76 16.75 -23.01
C VAL A 100 5.59 15.29 -23.46
N PRO A 101 6.02 14.91 -24.68
CA PRO A 101 5.91 13.54 -25.15
C PRO A 101 6.77 12.59 -24.31
N ALA A 102 6.24 11.42 -23.97
CA ALA A 102 6.97 10.40 -23.22
C ALA A 102 8.09 9.72 -24.04
N ALA A 103 7.98 9.75 -25.37
CA ALA A 103 8.94 9.16 -26.31
C ALA A 103 8.95 9.97 -27.64
N PRO A 104 10.01 9.89 -28.46
CA PRO A 104 10.09 10.62 -29.74
C PRO A 104 8.93 10.31 -30.70
N GLU A 105 8.44 9.07 -30.70
CA GLU A 105 7.37 8.57 -31.57
C GLU A 105 6.02 9.19 -31.21
N ALA A 106 5.83 9.55 -29.93
CA ALA A 106 4.62 10.23 -29.44
C ALA A 106 4.61 11.74 -29.72
N ALA A 107 5.66 12.28 -30.34
CA ALA A 107 5.81 13.70 -30.64
C ALA A 107 5.42 14.07 -32.08
N GLU A 108 4.79 13.15 -32.85
CA GLU A 108 4.25 13.31 -34.21
C GLU A 108 4.87 14.47 -35.04
N ASN A 109 6.18 14.35 -35.27
CA ASN A 109 7.11 15.25 -36.00
C ASN A 109 7.89 16.32 -35.20
N CYS A 110 7.50 16.75 -34.00
CA CYS A 110 8.34 17.63 -33.17
C CYS A 110 7.87 17.89 -31.70
N GLY A 111 8.82 18.29 -30.84
CA GLY A 111 8.58 18.69 -29.44
C GLY A 111 9.07 17.71 -28.37
N PHE A 112 9.65 16.57 -28.76
CA PHE A 112 10.31 15.66 -27.82
C PHE A 112 11.50 16.33 -27.13
N ILE A 113 11.59 16.19 -25.80
CA ILE A 113 12.69 16.72 -24.99
C ILE A 113 13.48 15.54 -24.39
N PRO A 114 14.78 15.39 -24.70
CA PRO A 114 15.64 14.42 -24.04
C PRO A 114 15.60 14.58 -22.52
N VAL A 115 15.58 13.46 -21.79
CA VAL A 115 15.32 13.44 -20.33
C VAL A 115 16.37 14.21 -19.52
N ASP A 116 17.61 14.22 -19.99
CA ASP A 116 18.72 15.01 -19.47
C ASP A 116 18.50 16.52 -19.70
N VAL A 117 18.09 16.93 -20.91
CA VAL A 117 17.75 18.32 -21.22
C VAL A 117 16.55 18.81 -20.41
N LEU A 118 15.51 17.97 -20.28
CA LEU A 118 14.33 18.27 -19.48
C LEU A 118 14.69 18.52 -18.01
N LYS A 119 15.49 17.62 -17.41
CA LYS A 119 15.93 17.71 -16.01
C LYS A 119 16.90 18.84 -15.75
N ASN A 120 17.88 19.05 -16.64
CA ASN A 120 19.03 19.91 -16.36
C ASN A 120 18.89 21.33 -16.94
N GLN A 121 18.00 21.55 -17.92
CA GLN A 121 17.84 22.86 -18.58
C GLN A 121 16.41 23.40 -18.48
N VAL A 122 15.41 22.61 -18.87
CA VAL A 122 14.01 23.09 -18.97
C VAL A 122 13.38 23.31 -17.60
N LEU A 123 13.33 22.28 -16.75
CA LEU A 123 12.72 22.39 -15.41
C LEU A 123 13.39 23.44 -14.50
N PRO A 124 14.74 23.58 -14.45
CA PRO A 124 15.38 24.65 -13.69
C PRO A 124 15.08 26.04 -14.25
N SER A 125 14.86 26.19 -15.56
CA SER A 125 14.52 27.47 -16.17
C SER A 125 13.07 27.86 -15.91
N ILE A 126 12.13 26.91 -15.95
CA ILE A 126 10.75 27.11 -15.50
C ILE A 126 10.71 27.53 -14.01
N LYS A 127 11.44 26.84 -13.14
CA LYS A 127 11.53 27.18 -11.70
C LYS A 127 12.07 28.60 -11.45
N ARG A 128 12.97 29.11 -12.29
CA ARG A 128 13.52 30.47 -12.19
C ARG A 128 12.55 31.57 -12.65
N LEU A 129 11.49 31.25 -13.40
CA LEU A 129 10.45 32.21 -13.78
C LEU A 129 9.43 32.46 -12.64
N LEU A 130 9.26 31.51 -11.73
CA LEU A 130 8.32 31.62 -10.60
C LEU A 130 8.66 32.76 -9.59
N PRO A 131 9.92 32.94 -9.12
CA PRO A 131 10.22 33.98 -8.13
C PRO A 131 10.15 35.43 -8.67
N SER A 132 9.99 35.65 -9.98
CA SER A 132 9.83 37.01 -10.53
C SER A 132 8.40 37.56 -10.45
N MET A 133 7.45 36.84 -9.83
CA MET A 133 6.01 37.15 -9.88
C MET A 133 5.38 37.65 -8.56
N GLU A 134 6.14 37.79 -7.46
CA GLU A 134 5.59 38.26 -6.17
C GLU A 134 5.46 39.80 -6.03
N GLY A 135 5.74 40.55 -7.11
CA GLY A 135 5.95 42.00 -7.09
C GLY A 135 4.72 42.92 -7.27
N THR A 136 3.61 42.70 -6.55
CA THR A 136 2.56 43.73 -6.38
C THR A 136 1.93 43.72 -4.98
N GLN A 137 1.69 44.93 -4.44
CA GLN A 137 1.38 45.24 -3.02
C GLN A 137 0.32 44.35 -2.33
N LYS A 138 0.58 44.03 -1.05
CA LYS A 138 -0.39 43.38 -0.12
C LYS A 138 -0.90 44.37 0.92
N ASP A 139 -2.23 44.43 1.04
CA ASP A 139 -2.95 45.07 2.14
C ASP A 139 -2.76 44.30 3.48
N PRO A 140 -2.44 44.95 4.62
CA PRO A 140 -2.04 44.27 5.85
C PRO A 140 -3.15 43.44 6.51
N ASN A 141 -4.43 43.73 6.24
CA ASN A 141 -5.58 43.02 6.83
C ASN A 141 -5.81 41.59 6.26
N MET A 142 -5.14 41.19 5.18
CA MET A 142 -5.25 39.81 4.65
C MET A 142 -4.50 38.77 5.49
N THR A 143 -3.51 39.19 6.27
CA THR A 143 -2.51 38.30 6.90
C THR A 143 -3.14 37.37 7.95
N ALA A 144 -4.03 37.91 8.79
CA ALA A 144 -4.72 37.15 9.83
C ALA A 144 -5.72 36.12 9.26
N ARG A 145 -6.48 36.49 8.22
CA ARG A 145 -7.40 35.55 7.55
C ARG A 145 -6.66 34.41 6.85
N LYS A 146 -5.50 34.68 6.24
CA LYS A 146 -4.69 33.63 5.59
C LYS A 146 -4.11 32.64 6.61
N GLN A 147 -3.63 33.06 7.77
CA GLN A 147 -3.14 32.12 8.79
C GLN A 147 -4.24 31.16 9.29
N LEU A 148 -5.45 31.67 9.56
CA LEU A 148 -6.57 30.81 9.99
C LEU A 148 -7.02 29.85 8.88
N SER A 149 -7.03 30.32 7.63
CA SER A 149 -7.40 29.50 6.47
C SER A 149 -6.37 28.43 6.12
N PHE A 150 -5.07 28.71 6.29
CA PHE A 150 -4.01 27.71 6.15
C PHE A 150 -4.08 26.63 7.26
N LEU A 151 -4.43 27.00 8.49
CA LEU A 151 -4.63 26.03 9.57
C LEU A 151 -5.84 25.11 9.29
N LEU A 152 -6.96 25.68 8.85
CA LEU A 152 -8.15 24.92 8.47
C LEU A 152 -7.90 24.01 7.25
N LEU A 153 -7.14 24.49 6.25
CA LEU A 153 -6.79 23.71 5.07
C LEU A 153 -5.82 22.56 5.41
N SER A 154 -4.83 22.78 6.28
CA SER A 154 -3.91 21.71 6.70
C SER A 154 -4.62 20.62 7.53
N LEU A 155 -5.56 20.99 8.39
CA LEU A 155 -6.46 20.04 9.08
C LEU A 155 -7.35 19.28 8.09
N LEU A 156 -7.86 19.93 7.04
CA LEU A 156 -8.65 19.27 5.99
C LEU A 156 -7.81 18.27 5.18
N ILE A 157 -6.58 18.62 4.81
CA ILE A 157 -5.67 17.74 4.05
C ILE A 157 -5.32 16.50 4.86
N ILE A 158 -5.03 16.64 6.16
CA ILE A 158 -4.78 15.50 7.07
C ILE A 158 -6.03 14.61 7.18
N SER A 159 -7.25 15.19 7.17
CA SER A 159 -8.50 14.42 7.18
C SER A 159 -8.87 13.77 5.84
N LEU A 160 -8.32 14.25 4.72
CA LEU A 160 -8.58 13.72 3.37
C LEU A 160 -7.54 12.69 2.92
N CYS A 161 -6.35 12.67 3.52
CA CYS A 161 -5.41 11.56 3.42
C CYS A 161 -5.89 10.32 4.22
N LYS A 162 -7.01 9.73 3.80
CA LYS A 162 -7.12 8.26 3.91
C LYS A 162 -5.96 7.69 3.11
N SER A 163 -4.99 7.10 3.79
CA SER A 163 -3.96 6.33 3.10
C SER A 163 -4.65 5.24 2.30
N SER A 164 -4.68 5.38 0.97
CA SER A 164 -4.83 4.22 0.10
C SER A 164 -3.59 3.38 0.35
N GLN A 165 -3.71 2.44 1.28
CA GLN A 165 -2.73 1.40 1.50
C GLN A 165 -2.84 0.52 0.26
N ALA A 166 -2.04 0.88 -0.75
CA ALA A 166 -1.96 0.15 -2.00
C ALA A 166 -1.77 -1.34 -1.68
N ALA A 167 -2.46 -2.19 -2.44
CA ALA A 167 -2.32 -3.62 -2.25
C ALA A 167 -0.84 -4.03 -2.42
N GLY A 168 -0.39 -4.97 -1.60
CA GLY A 168 1.03 -5.30 -1.51
C GLY A 168 1.30 -6.78 -1.32
N ILE A 169 2.58 -7.13 -1.42
CA ILE A 169 3.05 -8.49 -1.16
C ILE A 169 3.64 -8.55 0.25
N ALA A 170 3.14 -9.50 1.05
CA ALA A 170 3.78 -9.93 2.29
C ALA A 170 4.63 -11.19 2.03
N ILE A 171 5.78 -11.32 2.69
CA ILE A 171 6.69 -12.47 2.53
C ILE A 171 7.14 -12.98 3.91
N TYR A 172 7.21 -14.30 4.07
CA TYR A 172 7.88 -14.92 5.22
C TYR A 172 9.37 -15.12 4.93
N TRP A 173 10.22 -14.78 5.91
CA TRP A 173 11.68 -14.91 5.84
C TRP A 173 12.25 -15.43 7.17
N GLY A 174 13.30 -16.25 7.11
CA GLY A 174 14.07 -16.69 8.27
C GLY A 174 14.12 -18.21 8.48
N GLN A 175 13.63 -19.02 7.54
CA GLN A 175 13.50 -20.47 7.70
C GLN A 175 14.39 -21.29 6.75
N ASP A 176 15.19 -20.66 5.87
CA ASP A 176 16.20 -21.36 5.07
C ASP A 176 17.44 -20.49 4.82
N ASN A 177 18.64 -21.04 5.02
CA ASN A 177 19.90 -20.34 4.84
C ASN A 177 20.12 -19.85 3.39
N ASN A 178 19.46 -20.49 2.41
CA ASN A 178 19.59 -20.18 0.99
C ASN A 178 18.67 -19.05 0.54
N GLU A 179 17.79 -18.53 1.40
CA GLU A 179 16.80 -17.51 1.03
C GLU A 179 17.36 -16.08 0.90
N GLY A 180 18.63 -15.87 1.27
CA GLY A 180 19.32 -14.58 1.24
C GLY A 180 19.14 -13.76 2.53
N SER A 181 19.82 -12.61 2.63
CA SER A 181 19.71 -11.75 3.81
C SER A 181 18.34 -11.05 3.90
N LEU A 182 18.01 -10.53 5.08
CA LEU A 182 16.82 -9.71 5.28
C LEU A 182 16.95 -8.38 4.51
N ALA A 183 18.16 -7.81 4.51
CA ALA A 183 18.47 -6.61 3.72
C ALA A 183 18.25 -6.81 2.21
N ASP A 184 18.73 -7.92 1.63
CA ASP A 184 18.55 -8.22 0.21
C ASP A 184 17.08 -8.48 -0.13
N THR A 185 16.38 -9.22 0.73
CA THR A 185 14.93 -9.46 0.63
C THR A 185 14.16 -8.13 0.55
N CYS A 186 14.48 -7.17 1.41
CA CYS A 186 13.90 -5.82 1.37
C CYS A 186 14.40 -4.97 0.18
N ALA A 187 15.65 -5.17 -0.27
CA ALA A 187 16.23 -4.43 -1.39
C ALA A 187 15.64 -4.83 -2.75
N ALA A 188 15.16 -6.06 -2.90
CA ALA A 188 14.44 -6.53 -4.09
C ALA A 188 13.17 -5.70 -4.40
N GLY A 189 12.62 -5.01 -3.40
CA GLY A 189 11.52 -4.05 -3.57
C GLY A 189 10.19 -4.67 -4.03
N ASN A 190 10.03 -5.99 -3.89
CA ASN A 190 8.80 -6.72 -4.23
C ASN A 190 7.77 -6.70 -3.10
N TYR A 191 8.21 -6.50 -1.86
CA TYR A 191 7.42 -6.72 -0.66
C TYR A 191 7.13 -5.41 0.08
N GLN A 192 5.95 -5.31 0.69
CA GLN A 192 5.55 -4.21 1.58
C GLN A 192 5.55 -4.65 3.05
N TYR A 193 5.54 -5.96 3.30
CA TYR A 193 5.56 -6.58 4.62
C TYR A 193 6.55 -7.75 4.62
N VAL A 194 7.37 -7.86 5.66
CA VAL A 194 8.23 -9.03 5.92
C VAL A 194 7.92 -9.59 7.30
N ASN A 195 7.56 -10.86 7.33
CA ASN A 195 7.32 -11.62 8.56
C ASN A 195 8.59 -12.41 8.89
N ILE A 196 9.26 -12.03 9.98
CA ILE A 196 10.42 -12.76 10.50
C ILE A 196 9.90 -14.01 11.21
N ALA A 197 10.15 -15.17 10.61
CA ALA A 197 9.71 -16.48 11.06
C ALA A 197 10.86 -17.26 11.73
N PHE A 198 10.77 -17.71 12.98
CA PHE A 198 9.63 -17.62 13.92
C PHE A 198 10.10 -17.50 15.38
N LEU A 199 9.25 -16.96 16.25
CA LEU A 199 9.26 -17.29 17.68
C LEU A 199 8.55 -18.63 17.89
N SER A 200 9.29 -19.74 17.78
CA SER A 200 8.77 -21.12 17.74
C SER A 200 8.48 -21.73 19.12
N THR A 201 8.82 -21.04 20.21
CA THR A 201 8.55 -21.49 21.58
C THR A 201 8.17 -20.29 22.43
N PHE A 202 7.03 -20.35 23.13
CA PHE A 202 6.57 -19.33 24.09
C PHE A 202 5.39 -19.86 24.92
N GLY A 203 5.04 -19.13 25.99
CA GLY A 203 3.92 -19.45 26.88
C GLY A 203 4.15 -20.72 27.72
N ASN A 204 3.17 -21.05 28.55
CA ASN A 204 3.21 -22.13 29.56
C ASN A 204 4.44 -22.04 30.49
N GLY A 205 4.90 -20.82 30.80
CA GLY A 205 6.10 -20.58 31.63
C GLY A 205 7.43 -20.93 30.96
N GLN A 206 7.45 -21.29 29.68
CA GLN A 206 8.67 -21.61 28.95
C GLN A 206 9.53 -20.37 28.69
N THR A 207 10.86 -20.55 28.64
CA THR A 207 11.74 -19.54 28.04
C THR A 207 11.47 -19.48 26.54
N ALA A 208 11.13 -18.30 26.03
CA ALA A 208 10.76 -18.15 24.63
C ALA A 208 11.98 -18.27 23.70
N VAL A 209 11.81 -18.96 22.57
CA VAL A 209 12.90 -19.28 21.63
C VAL A 209 12.56 -18.71 20.26
N LEU A 210 13.46 -17.87 19.76
CA LEU A 210 13.52 -17.46 18.36
C LEU A 210 14.24 -18.57 17.56
N ASN A 211 13.74 -18.89 16.38
CA ASN A 211 14.39 -19.81 15.44
C ASN A 211 14.47 -19.10 14.09
N LEU A 212 15.70 -18.87 13.60
CA LEU A 212 15.98 -18.31 12.28
C LEU A 212 16.80 -19.30 11.43
N ALA A 213 16.44 -20.59 11.49
CA ALA A 213 17.20 -21.69 10.89
C ALA A 213 18.70 -21.60 11.25
N GLY A 214 19.58 -21.46 10.25
CA GLY A 214 21.01 -21.23 10.43
C GLY A 214 21.48 -19.80 10.10
N HIS A 215 20.56 -18.83 9.92
CA HIS A 215 20.92 -17.42 9.69
C HIS A 215 21.69 -16.80 10.87
N CYS A 216 21.41 -17.26 12.08
CA CYS A 216 22.08 -16.86 13.32
C CYS A 216 21.72 -17.82 14.48
N SER A 217 22.36 -17.63 15.64
CA SER A 217 22.04 -18.32 16.89
C SER A 217 21.65 -17.28 17.96
N PRO A 218 20.38 -17.28 18.44
CA PRO A 218 19.95 -16.35 19.48
C PRO A 218 20.64 -16.61 20.82
N SER A 219 20.90 -17.88 21.17
CA SER A 219 21.60 -18.26 22.40
C SER A 219 23.08 -17.83 22.40
N ALA A 220 23.71 -17.74 21.22
CA ALA A 220 25.04 -17.15 21.05
C ALA A 220 25.00 -15.63 20.75
N ASN A 221 23.83 -14.98 20.87
CA ASN A 221 23.60 -13.55 20.65
C ASN A 221 23.96 -13.03 19.22
N THR A 222 24.16 -13.91 18.23
CA THR A 222 24.62 -13.51 16.89
C THR A 222 23.51 -12.94 16.00
N CYS A 223 22.25 -13.07 16.42
CA CYS A 223 21.08 -12.52 15.73
C CYS A 223 20.92 -10.99 15.87
N THR A 224 21.64 -10.36 16.80
CA THR A 224 21.58 -8.90 17.04
C THR A 224 21.99 -8.08 15.81
N ARG A 225 22.78 -8.66 14.90
CA ARG A 225 23.15 -8.05 13.60
C ARG A 225 21.93 -7.61 12.78
N PHE A 226 20.80 -8.32 12.89
CA PHE A 226 19.61 -8.04 12.09
C PHE A 226 18.97 -6.68 12.43
N SER A 227 19.33 -6.03 13.53
CA SER A 227 18.87 -4.66 13.84
C SER A 227 19.12 -3.68 12.68
N SER A 228 20.30 -3.72 12.06
CA SER A 228 20.60 -2.84 10.92
C SER A 228 19.80 -3.18 9.67
N GLU A 229 19.56 -4.47 9.43
CA GLU A 229 18.78 -4.95 8.27
C GLU A 229 17.29 -4.60 8.42
N ILE A 230 16.72 -4.79 9.62
CA ILE A 230 15.35 -4.37 9.97
C ILE A 230 15.19 -2.86 9.75
N LYS A 231 16.12 -2.05 10.26
CA LYS A 231 16.11 -0.58 10.06
C LYS A 231 16.23 -0.21 8.58
N ALA A 232 16.99 -0.96 7.78
CA ALA A 232 17.09 -0.75 6.33
C ALA A 232 15.78 -1.10 5.58
N CYS A 233 15.06 -2.15 6.00
CA CYS A 233 13.71 -2.45 5.52
C CYS A 233 12.72 -1.33 5.86
N GLN A 234 12.69 -0.90 7.13
CA GLN A 234 11.81 0.16 7.62
C GLN A 234 12.09 1.51 6.93
N GLY A 235 13.37 1.81 6.65
CA GLY A 235 13.78 2.98 5.86
C GLY A 235 13.30 2.97 4.41
N ARG A 236 12.88 1.82 3.88
CA ARG A 236 12.22 1.65 2.56
C ARG A 236 10.69 1.67 2.65
N GLY A 237 10.12 1.90 3.83
CA GLY A 237 8.68 1.85 4.08
C GLY A 237 8.10 0.44 4.23
N ILE A 238 8.95 -0.60 4.27
CA ILE A 238 8.54 -2.00 4.46
C ILE A 238 8.29 -2.23 5.95
N LYS A 239 7.14 -2.80 6.30
CA LYS A 239 6.85 -3.19 7.69
C LYS A 239 7.53 -4.51 8.00
N VAL A 240 8.19 -4.59 9.15
CA VAL A 240 8.83 -5.82 9.62
C VAL A 240 8.14 -6.30 10.89
N LEU A 241 7.52 -7.47 10.83
CA LEU A 241 6.79 -8.10 11.93
C LEU A 241 7.55 -9.33 12.43
N LEU A 242 7.44 -9.63 13.72
CA LEU A 242 7.83 -10.95 14.24
C LEU A 242 6.63 -11.88 14.12
N SER A 243 6.80 -13.03 13.46
CA SER A 243 5.82 -14.10 13.48
C SER A 243 6.02 -15.01 14.68
N ILE A 244 4.94 -15.25 15.42
CA ILE A 244 4.90 -16.19 16.55
C ILE A 244 4.19 -17.47 16.11
N GLY A 245 4.79 -18.62 16.44
CA GLY A 245 4.25 -19.93 16.10
C GLY A 245 4.98 -20.59 14.92
N GLY A 246 4.24 -20.82 13.82
CA GLY A 246 4.61 -21.64 12.67
C GLY A 246 4.45 -23.14 12.94
N GLY A 247 4.14 -23.93 11.91
CA GLY A 247 3.78 -25.36 11.99
C GLY A 247 4.79 -26.35 12.61
N LYS A 248 5.88 -25.86 13.20
CA LYS A 248 6.78 -26.61 14.09
C LYS A 248 7.18 -25.73 15.27
N GLY A 249 6.91 -26.20 16.49
CA GLY A 249 7.29 -25.49 17.69
C GLY A 249 6.79 -26.13 18.99
N THR A 250 6.89 -25.39 20.08
CA THR A 250 6.28 -25.76 21.37
C THR A 250 5.71 -24.51 22.01
N TYR A 251 4.50 -24.15 21.61
CA TYR A 251 3.83 -22.94 22.03
C TYR A 251 2.36 -23.20 22.35
N SER A 252 1.87 -22.54 23.38
CA SER A 252 0.48 -22.51 23.82
C SER A 252 0.35 -21.45 24.92
N LEU A 253 -0.86 -20.96 25.15
CA LEU A 253 -1.17 -20.03 26.23
C LEU A 253 -2.06 -20.75 27.23
N SER A 254 -1.60 -20.91 28.48
CA SER A 254 -2.31 -21.63 29.54
C SER A 254 -3.38 -20.83 30.26
N SER A 255 -3.34 -19.50 30.15
CA SER A 255 -4.27 -18.58 30.83
C SER A 255 -4.19 -17.16 30.27
N ALA A 256 -5.16 -16.32 30.62
CA ALA A 256 -5.14 -14.87 30.40
C ALA A 256 -3.86 -14.20 30.94
N ASN A 257 -3.36 -14.68 32.09
CA ASN A 257 -2.14 -14.14 32.70
C ASN A 257 -0.87 -14.58 31.95
N ASP A 258 -0.87 -15.77 31.36
CA ASP A 258 0.20 -16.26 30.48
C ASP A 258 0.22 -15.47 29.16
N ALA A 259 -0.95 -15.23 28.55
CA ALA A 259 -1.10 -14.34 27.39
C ALA A 259 -0.56 -12.92 27.67
N LYS A 260 -0.85 -12.36 28.85
CA LYS A 260 -0.30 -11.07 29.29
C LYS A 260 1.21 -11.10 29.51
N GLN A 261 1.76 -12.19 30.06
CA GLN A 261 3.21 -12.37 30.22
C GLN A 261 3.93 -12.44 28.85
N VAL A 262 3.38 -13.20 27.90
CA VAL A 262 3.89 -13.26 26.52
C VAL A 262 3.80 -11.89 25.85
N ALA A 263 2.70 -11.14 26.02
CA ALA A 263 2.58 -9.77 25.51
C ALA A 263 3.68 -8.83 26.05
N ASN A 264 3.95 -8.88 27.37
CA ASN A 264 5.02 -8.12 28.00
C ASN A 264 6.42 -8.52 27.48
N TYR A 265 6.65 -9.82 27.28
CA TYR A 265 7.90 -10.34 26.72
C TYR A 265 8.13 -9.83 25.29
N LEU A 266 7.11 -9.92 24.43
CA LEU A 266 7.15 -9.42 23.05
C LEU A 266 7.39 -7.91 23.02
N TRP A 267 6.68 -7.16 23.88
CA TRP A 267 6.85 -5.71 24.00
C TRP A 267 8.29 -5.31 24.33
N ASN A 268 8.88 -5.94 25.35
CA ASN A 268 10.21 -5.60 25.85
C ASN A 268 11.37 -6.08 24.98
N ASN A 269 11.22 -7.22 24.28
CA ASN A 269 12.32 -7.84 23.53
C ASN A 269 12.31 -7.54 22.03
N TYR A 270 11.17 -7.16 21.45
CA TYR A 270 11.02 -6.98 20.00
C TYR A 270 10.32 -5.67 19.59
N LEU A 271 9.40 -5.16 20.41
CA LEU A 271 8.69 -3.90 20.17
C LEU A 271 9.32 -2.74 20.98
N GLY A 272 8.52 -1.75 21.38
CA GLY A 272 8.99 -0.47 21.96
C GLY A 272 9.37 -0.50 23.45
N GLY A 273 9.28 -1.65 24.11
CA GLY A 273 9.73 -1.82 25.49
C GLY A 273 11.25 -1.95 25.63
N LYS A 274 11.72 -2.25 26.85
CA LYS A 274 13.15 -2.33 27.16
C LYS A 274 13.53 -3.71 27.68
N SER A 275 14.64 -4.24 27.18
CA SER A 275 15.29 -5.47 27.63
C SER A 275 16.79 -5.34 27.40
N ASN A 276 17.60 -5.92 28.28
CA ASN A 276 19.06 -5.92 28.15
C ASN A 276 19.56 -6.98 27.15
N SER A 277 18.69 -7.88 26.70
CA SER A 277 19.02 -9.05 25.87
C SER A 277 18.01 -9.23 24.72
N ARG A 278 17.78 -8.17 23.94
CA ARG A 278 16.88 -8.19 22.78
C ARG A 278 17.43 -9.10 21.67
N PRO A 279 16.76 -10.20 21.27
CA PRO A 279 17.35 -11.19 20.35
C PRO A 279 17.72 -10.66 18.96
N LEU A 280 16.98 -9.66 18.45
CA LEU A 280 17.25 -9.00 17.16
C LEU A 280 17.95 -7.63 17.32
N GLY A 281 18.51 -7.35 18.51
CA GLY A 281 19.15 -6.09 18.83
C GLY A 281 18.16 -4.95 19.13
N ASP A 282 18.62 -3.71 18.96
CA ASP A 282 17.91 -2.49 19.36
C ASP A 282 16.81 -2.03 18.37
N ALA A 283 16.66 -2.69 17.22
CA ALA A 283 15.56 -2.39 16.30
C ALA A 283 14.20 -2.67 16.95
N VAL A 284 13.23 -1.82 16.63
CA VAL A 284 11.84 -1.94 17.10
C VAL A 284 10.98 -2.36 15.93
N LEU A 285 10.49 -3.59 15.96
CA LEU A 285 9.60 -4.13 14.94
C LEU A 285 8.28 -3.36 14.88
N ASP A 286 7.62 -3.41 13.71
CA ASP A 286 6.34 -2.75 13.47
C ASP A 286 5.18 -3.46 14.16
N GLY A 287 5.27 -4.77 14.35
CA GLY A 287 4.14 -5.56 14.83
C GLY A 287 4.45 -7.02 15.11
N ILE A 288 3.39 -7.74 15.46
CA ILE A 288 3.37 -9.19 15.71
C ILE A 288 2.41 -9.85 14.73
N ASP A 289 2.89 -10.89 14.07
CA ASP A 289 2.12 -11.81 13.26
C ASP A 289 1.81 -13.10 14.04
N PHE A 290 0.56 -13.55 13.98
CA PHE A 290 0.06 -14.73 14.68
C PHE A 290 -0.10 -15.88 13.67
N ASP A 291 0.89 -16.78 13.61
CA ASP A 291 0.87 -17.98 12.77
C ASP A 291 0.67 -19.22 13.66
N ILE A 292 -0.54 -19.34 14.21
CA ILE A 292 -0.85 -20.34 15.24
C ILE A 292 -1.46 -21.59 14.60
N GLU A 293 -0.60 -22.51 14.18
CA GLU A 293 -1.02 -23.77 13.53
C GLU A 293 -1.24 -24.97 14.47
N LEU A 294 -0.82 -24.88 15.75
CA LEU A 294 -0.87 -26.00 16.71
C LEU A 294 -1.00 -25.55 18.16
N GLY A 295 -1.15 -26.51 19.06
CA GLY A 295 -1.28 -26.28 20.50
C GLY A 295 -2.73 -25.95 20.92
N LEU A 296 -2.86 -25.37 22.11
CA LEU A 296 -4.15 -24.91 22.65
C LEU A 296 -4.70 -23.74 21.81
N THR A 297 -6.03 -23.66 21.68
CA THR A 297 -6.72 -22.69 20.79
C THR A 297 -7.16 -21.40 21.48
N HIS A 298 -6.99 -21.30 22.80
CA HIS A 298 -7.52 -20.20 23.63
C HIS A 298 -6.48 -19.12 23.97
N HIS A 299 -6.96 -17.99 24.51
CA HIS A 299 -6.19 -16.85 25.03
C HIS A 299 -5.38 -16.02 23.99
N TYR A 300 -5.39 -16.36 22.70
CA TYR A 300 -4.79 -15.52 21.64
C TYR A 300 -5.54 -14.18 21.43
N ASP A 301 -6.83 -14.14 21.74
CA ASP A 301 -7.61 -12.91 21.78
C ASP A 301 -7.18 -11.98 22.93
N GLU A 302 -6.82 -12.55 24.08
CA GLU A 302 -6.25 -11.83 25.22
C GLU A 302 -4.81 -11.38 24.96
N LEU A 303 -4.01 -12.17 24.23
CA LEU A 303 -2.70 -11.75 23.72
C LEU A 303 -2.85 -10.57 22.75
N ALA A 304 -3.79 -10.63 21.80
CA ALA A 304 -4.07 -9.55 20.86
C ALA A 304 -4.53 -8.26 21.57
N ARG A 305 -5.46 -8.35 22.53
CA ARG A 305 -5.87 -7.21 23.37
C ARG A 305 -4.69 -6.61 24.15
N SER A 306 -3.85 -7.47 24.74
CA SER A 306 -2.68 -7.04 25.53
C SER A 306 -1.63 -6.34 24.67
N LEU A 307 -1.30 -6.89 23.50
CA LEU A 307 -0.38 -6.27 22.54
C LEU A 307 -0.93 -4.94 22.00
N ASN A 308 -2.22 -4.89 21.66
CA ASN A 308 -2.84 -3.65 21.21
C ASN A 308 -2.86 -2.56 22.31
N GLY A 309 -2.89 -2.94 23.60
CA GLY A 309 -2.76 -2.00 24.72
C GLY A 309 -1.50 -1.13 24.65
N PHE A 310 -0.39 -1.65 24.13
CA PHE A 310 0.84 -0.88 23.94
C PHE A 310 0.79 0.13 22.77
N SER A 311 -0.22 0.05 21.89
CA SER A 311 -0.39 0.99 20.78
C SER A 311 -0.56 2.45 21.22
N GLN A 312 -0.91 2.70 22.49
CA GLN A 312 -0.93 4.05 23.08
C GLN A 312 0.47 4.67 23.20
N GLN A 313 1.53 3.86 23.29
CA GLN A 313 2.92 4.30 23.41
C GLN A 313 3.60 4.36 22.03
N LYS A 314 3.42 3.30 21.23
CA LYS A 314 3.83 3.22 19.83
C LYS A 314 2.92 2.20 19.14
N LYS A 315 2.32 2.56 18.00
CA LYS A 315 1.43 1.66 17.23
C LYS A 315 2.10 0.30 17.04
N VAL A 316 1.46 -0.74 17.56
CA VAL A 316 1.78 -2.15 17.29
C VAL A 316 0.84 -2.62 16.20
N TYR A 317 1.37 -3.04 15.05
CA TYR A 317 0.58 -3.73 14.03
C TYR A 317 0.29 -5.16 14.47
N LEU A 318 -0.93 -5.63 14.23
CA LEU A 318 -1.32 -7.03 14.49
C LEU A 318 -1.70 -7.70 13.17
N ALA A 319 -1.07 -8.82 12.89
CA ALA A 319 -1.35 -9.66 11.73
C ALA A 319 -1.66 -11.11 12.14
N ALA A 320 -2.39 -11.85 11.32
CA ALA A 320 -2.74 -13.25 11.56
C ALA A 320 -2.68 -14.08 10.27
N ALA A 321 -2.24 -15.33 10.40
CA ALA A 321 -2.13 -16.31 9.33
C ALA A 321 -3.06 -17.53 9.54
N PRO A 322 -4.39 -17.35 9.58
CA PRO A 322 -5.31 -18.48 9.72
C PRO A 322 -5.26 -19.41 8.50
N GLN A 323 -5.54 -20.70 8.72
CA GLN A 323 -5.76 -21.68 7.65
C GLN A 323 -7.01 -21.30 6.84
N CYS A 324 -7.14 -21.72 5.58
CA CYS A 324 -8.29 -21.31 4.76
C CYS A 324 -9.65 -21.93 5.17
N LYS A 325 -9.65 -22.94 6.06
CA LYS A 325 -10.85 -23.49 6.69
C LYS A 325 -11.49 -22.39 7.56
N PHE A 326 -12.78 -22.13 7.37
CA PHE A 326 -13.50 -21.10 8.12
C PHE A 326 -14.59 -21.71 9.02
N PRO A 327 -14.72 -21.31 10.31
CA PRO A 327 -13.74 -20.52 11.05
C PRO A 327 -12.42 -21.28 11.23
N ASP A 328 -11.35 -20.53 11.50
CA ASP A 328 -10.05 -21.09 11.87
C ASP A 328 -10.07 -21.54 13.34
N ASP A 329 -9.53 -22.73 13.63
CA ASP A 329 -9.68 -23.37 14.94
C ASP A 329 -8.88 -22.66 16.06
N HIS A 330 -7.84 -21.89 15.72
CA HIS A 330 -6.91 -21.26 16.67
C HIS A 330 -7.07 -19.73 16.75
N LEU A 331 -7.43 -19.08 15.64
CA LEU A 331 -7.35 -17.62 15.48
C LEU A 331 -8.72 -16.94 15.34
N ASP A 332 -9.82 -17.67 15.18
CA ASP A 332 -11.17 -17.08 15.05
C ASP A 332 -11.53 -16.15 16.23
N ALA A 333 -11.28 -16.57 17.47
CA ALA A 333 -11.51 -15.75 18.66
C ALA A 333 -10.67 -14.47 18.66
N ALA A 334 -9.41 -14.56 18.21
CA ALA A 334 -8.51 -13.42 18.12
C ALA A 334 -8.95 -12.44 17.01
N ILE A 335 -9.27 -12.95 15.82
CA ILE A 335 -9.73 -12.14 14.68
C ILE A 335 -11.07 -11.45 15.01
N LYS A 336 -11.97 -12.11 15.75
CA LYS A 336 -13.24 -11.53 16.23
C LYS A 336 -13.09 -10.36 17.20
N THR A 337 -11.88 -10.04 17.70
CA THR A 337 -11.64 -8.84 18.52
C THR A 337 -11.70 -7.53 17.74
N GLY A 338 -11.61 -7.57 16.40
CA GLY A 338 -11.54 -6.35 15.58
C GLY A 338 -10.19 -5.64 15.57
N LEU A 339 -9.16 -6.22 16.21
CA LEU A 339 -7.87 -5.55 16.44
C LEU A 339 -6.83 -5.78 15.33
N PHE A 340 -7.03 -6.76 14.46
CA PHE A 340 -6.06 -7.14 13.44
C PHE A 340 -6.05 -6.15 12.26
N ASP A 341 -4.87 -5.60 11.97
CA ASP A 341 -4.66 -4.76 10.80
C ASP A 341 -4.64 -5.61 9.52
N TYR A 342 -4.01 -6.79 9.59
CA TYR A 342 -3.78 -7.68 8.44
C TYR A 342 -4.22 -9.11 8.75
N VAL A 343 -4.86 -9.79 7.80
CA VAL A 343 -5.14 -11.24 7.88
C VAL A 343 -4.74 -11.87 6.55
N TRP A 344 -3.66 -12.66 6.54
CA TRP A 344 -3.19 -13.40 5.36
C TRP A 344 -3.57 -14.87 5.47
N VAL A 345 -4.77 -15.17 4.99
CA VAL A 345 -5.37 -16.51 5.05
C VAL A 345 -4.54 -17.48 4.20
N GLN A 346 -4.11 -18.60 4.76
CA GLN A 346 -3.29 -19.62 4.11
C GLN A 346 -4.15 -20.50 3.19
N PHE A 347 -4.20 -20.19 1.89
CA PHE A 347 -4.97 -20.93 0.88
C PHE A 347 -4.21 -22.14 0.30
N TYR A 348 -3.54 -22.89 1.18
CA TYR A 348 -2.71 -24.05 0.87
C TYR A 348 -2.69 -25.04 2.03
N ASN A 349 -2.11 -26.23 1.84
CA ASN A 349 -2.05 -27.33 2.81
C ASN A 349 -3.41 -27.83 3.37
N ASN A 350 -4.53 -27.42 2.79
CA ASN A 350 -5.91 -27.71 3.20
C ASN A 350 -6.71 -28.46 2.11
N PRO A 351 -6.24 -29.62 1.59
CA PRO A 351 -6.88 -30.30 0.45
C PRO A 351 -8.29 -30.83 0.76
N THR A 352 -8.56 -31.23 2.01
CA THR A 352 -9.85 -31.79 2.45
C THR A 352 -10.87 -30.73 2.87
N ALA A 353 -10.43 -29.51 3.22
CA ALA A 353 -11.31 -28.43 3.69
C ALA A 353 -12.00 -27.66 2.55
N LEU A 354 -11.75 -28.04 1.28
CA LEU A 354 -12.36 -27.44 0.08
C LEU A 354 -12.25 -25.91 0.03
N CYS A 355 -11.14 -25.35 0.51
CA CYS A 355 -10.91 -23.91 0.56
C CYS A 355 -9.73 -23.44 -0.30
N GLN A 356 -8.84 -24.32 -0.77
CA GLN A 356 -7.67 -23.96 -1.59
C GLN A 356 -7.90 -24.09 -3.11
N TYR A 357 -6.94 -23.62 -3.90
CA TYR A 357 -6.88 -23.92 -5.34
C TYR A 357 -6.55 -25.41 -5.57
N SER A 358 -7.30 -26.06 -6.46
CA SER A 358 -7.11 -27.47 -6.83
C SER A 358 -7.55 -27.70 -8.28
N GLY A 359 -6.70 -27.32 -9.23
CA GLY A 359 -6.99 -27.33 -10.68
C GLY A 359 -7.98 -26.26 -11.15
N ASN A 360 -8.75 -25.65 -10.26
CA ASN A 360 -9.59 -24.49 -10.49
C ASN A 360 -9.71 -23.63 -9.22
N ALA A 361 -10.22 -22.40 -9.38
CA ALA A 361 -10.30 -21.39 -8.33
C ALA A 361 -11.63 -21.39 -7.52
N ASN A 362 -12.60 -22.24 -7.82
CA ASN A 362 -13.97 -22.10 -7.27
C ASN A 362 -14.02 -22.18 -5.73
N ASN A 363 -13.32 -23.17 -5.17
CA ASN A 363 -13.22 -23.39 -3.73
C ASN A 363 -12.55 -22.21 -3.01
N LEU A 364 -11.42 -21.74 -3.55
CA LEU A 364 -10.70 -20.55 -3.08
C LEU A 364 -11.57 -19.30 -3.13
N LEU A 365 -12.22 -19.02 -4.26
CA LEU A 365 -13.06 -17.82 -4.42
C LEU A 365 -14.32 -17.86 -3.55
N ASN A 366 -14.83 -19.05 -3.21
CA ASN A 366 -15.94 -19.19 -2.27
C ASN A 366 -15.49 -18.98 -0.83
N SER A 367 -14.37 -19.58 -0.40
CA SER A 367 -13.80 -19.33 0.93
C SER A 367 -13.36 -17.86 1.11
N TRP A 368 -12.79 -17.23 0.07
CA TRP A 368 -12.42 -15.81 0.05
C TRP A 368 -13.60 -14.88 0.36
N LYS A 369 -14.78 -15.13 -0.21
CA LYS A 369 -16.00 -14.34 0.09
C LYS A 369 -16.29 -14.35 1.60
N THR A 370 -16.23 -15.52 2.23
CA THR A 370 -16.40 -15.67 3.68
C THR A 370 -15.31 -14.94 4.46
N TRP A 371 -14.04 -15.15 4.12
CA TRP A 371 -12.91 -14.50 4.80
C TRP A 371 -12.92 -12.97 4.70
N THR A 372 -13.40 -12.38 3.61
CA THR A 372 -13.54 -10.92 3.52
C THR A 372 -14.64 -10.33 4.42
N THR A 373 -15.44 -11.15 5.14
CA THR A 373 -16.39 -10.66 6.14
C THR A 373 -15.75 -10.37 7.51
N VAL A 374 -14.57 -10.95 7.83
CA VAL A 374 -13.97 -10.90 9.18
C VAL A 374 -13.62 -9.49 9.68
N GLN A 375 -13.48 -9.33 11.00
CA GLN A 375 -13.17 -8.04 11.64
C GLN A 375 -11.67 -7.70 11.56
N ALA A 376 -11.16 -7.53 10.33
CA ALA A 376 -9.81 -7.05 10.05
C ALA A 376 -9.86 -5.86 9.08
N LYS A 377 -8.82 -5.03 9.07
CA LYS A 377 -8.75 -3.87 8.14
C LYS A 377 -8.46 -4.31 6.71
N GLN A 378 -7.52 -5.23 6.52
CA GLN A 378 -7.17 -5.80 5.23
C GLN A 378 -7.04 -7.33 5.31
N VAL A 379 -7.48 -8.00 4.25
CA VAL A 379 -7.39 -9.45 4.05
C VAL A 379 -6.54 -9.71 2.81
N PHE A 380 -5.58 -10.62 2.93
CA PHE A 380 -4.59 -10.98 1.91
C PHE A 380 -4.78 -12.44 1.50
N LEU A 381 -4.53 -12.73 0.21
CA LEU A 381 -4.51 -14.09 -0.31
C LEU A 381 -3.14 -14.72 0.00
N GLY A 382 -3.05 -15.61 0.99
CA GLY A 382 -1.82 -16.35 1.32
C GLY A 382 -1.62 -17.55 0.40
N LEU A 383 -0.45 -17.64 -0.24
CA LEU A 383 -0.10 -18.66 -1.23
C LEU A 383 1.32 -19.21 -0.99
N PRO A 384 1.59 -20.45 -1.40
CA PRO A 384 2.96 -20.96 -1.46
C PRO A 384 3.65 -20.38 -2.71
N ALA A 385 4.93 -20.05 -2.60
CA ALA A 385 5.71 -19.47 -3.70
C ALA A 385 6.00 -20.48 -4.83
N ALA A 386 6.00 -21.77 -4.50
CA ALA A 386 6.21 -22.89 -5.41
C ALA A 386 5.48 -24.14 -4.87
N THR A 387 5.23 -25.14 -5.72
CA THR A 387 4.62 -26.42 -5.32
C THR A 387 5.36 -27.09 -4.15
N ALA A 388 6.70 -26.99 -4.10
CA ALA A 388 7.51 -27.56 -3.04
C ALA A 388 7.34 -26.88 -1.67
N ALA A 389 6.84 -25.63 -1.62
CA ALA A 389 6.61 -24.90 -0.37
C ALA A 389 5.35 -25.36 0.39
N ALA A 390 4.41 -26.00 -0.31
CA ALA A 390 3.19 -26.59 0.26
C ALA A 390 2.89 -27.94 -0.43
N PRO A 391 3.55 -29.04 -0.01
CA PRO A 391 3.42 -30.36 -0.65
C PRO A 391 1.98 -30.91 -0.66
N SER A 392 1.12 -30.46 0.26
CA SER A 392 -0.31 -30.83 0.31
C SER A 392 -1.21 -29.98 -0.61
N GLY A 393 -0.61 -29.18 -1.50
CA GLY A 393 -1.29 -28.43 -2.55
C GLY A 393 -1.68 -26.99 -2.17
N GLY A 394 -2.27 -26.29 -3.14
CA GLY A 394 -2.65 -24.87 -3.03
C GLY A 394 -1.77 -23.91 -3.85
N PHE A 395 -0.68 -24.38 -4.47
CA PHE A 395 0.10 -23.58 -5.42
C PHE A 395 -0.73 -23.20 -6.64
N ILE A 396 -0.59 -21.94 -7.08
CA ILE A 396 -1.27 -21.37 -8.25
C ILE A 396 -0.22 -20.80 -9.19
N PRO A 397 -0.10 -21.26 -10.45
CA PRO A 397 0.76 -20.64 -11.46
C PRO A 397 0.46 -19.14 -11.60
N ALA A 398 1.50 -18.32 -11.86
CA ALA A 398 1.38 -16.86 -11.82
C ALA A 398 0.40 -16.31 -12.89
N ASP A 399 0.32 -16.93 -14.06
CA ASP A 399 -0.64 -16.64 -15.12
C ASP A 399 -2.08 -17.00 -14.72
N VAL A 400 -2.28 -18.15 -14.06
CA VAL A 400 -3.58 -18.58 -13.52
C VAL A 400 -4.05 -17.65 -12.41
N LEU A 401 -3.16 -17.28 -11.48
CA LEU A 401 -3.44 -16.30 -10.42
C LEU A 401 -3.90 -14.96 -11.01
N LYS A 402 -3.15 -14.43 -11.99
CA LYS A 402 -3.46 -13.16 -12.67
C LYS A 402 -4.76 -13.17 -13.47
N SER A 403 -5.11 -14.30 -14.10
CA SER A 403 -6.28 -14.39 -15.00
C SER A 403 -7.57 -14.86 -14.31
N GLN A 404 -7.49 -15.77 -13.34
CA GLN A 404 -8.66 -16.43 -12.74
C GLN A 404 -8.98 -15.99 -11.31
N VAL A 405 -7.99 -15.48 -10.55
CA VAL A 405 -8.15 -15.23 -9.10
C VAL A 405 -8.08 -13.74 -8.76
N LEU A 406 -6.99 -13.05 -9.14
CA LEU A 406 -6.81 -11.63 -8.82
C LEU A 406 -7.98 -10.74 -9.28
N PRO A 407 -8.54 -10.88 -10.50
CA PRO A 407 -9.66 -10.03 -10.95
C PRO A 407 -10.90 -10.16 -10.05
N SER A 408 -11.17 -11.35 -9.52
CA SER A 408 -12.31 -11.59 -8.63
C SER A 408 -12.05 -11.07 -7.22
N ILE A 409 -10.91 -11.37 -6.62
CA ILE A 409 -10.65 -11.00 -5.21
C ILE A 409 -10.45 -9.50 -5.00
N LYS A 410 -9.90 -8.81 -6.02
CA LYS A 410 -9.68 -7.34 -6.01
C LYS A 410 -10.98 -6.51 -6.00
N THR A 411 -12.14 -7.15 -6.21
CA THR A 411 -13.44 -6.48 -6.04
C THR A 411 -13.81 -6.23 -4.58
N SER A 412 -13.17 -6.94 -3.63
CA SER A 412 -13.42 -6.75 -2.20
C SER A 412 -12.75 -5.48 -1.68
N THR A 413 -13.51 -4.65 -0.95
CA THR A 413 -12.99 -3.43 -0.30
C THR A 413 -11.98 -3.71 0.82
N LYS A 414 -11.87 -4.96 1.29
CA LYS A 414 -10.84 -5.40 2.24
C LYS A 414 -9.60 -6.02 1.58
N TYR A 415 -9.53 -6.11 0.25
CA TYR A 415 -8.35 -6.68 -0.41
C TYR A 415 -7.08 -5.89 -0.04
N GLY A 416 -6.15 -6.54 0.65
CA GLY A 416 -4.85 -6.01 1.03
C GLY A 416 -3.71 -6.41 0.11
N GLY A 417 -3.88 -7.47 -0.67
CA GLY A 417 -2.84 -8.01 -1.55
C GLY A 417 -2.67 -9.52 -1.44
N VAL A 418 -1.42 -9.97 -1.55
CA VAL A 418 -1.02 -11.39 -1.54
C VAL A 418 0.02 -11.60 -0.43
N MET A 419 -0.04 -12.72 0.28
CA MET A 419 1.04 -13.19 1.16
C MET A 419 1.70 -14.41 0.51
N ILE A 420 3.01 -14.52 0.64
CA ILE A 420 3.81 -15.59 0.04
C ILE A 420 4.58 -16.35 1.13
N TRP A 421 4.35 -17.66 1.17
CA TRP A 421 5.16 -18.63 1.90
C TRP A 421 6.12 -19.35 0.93
N ASN A 422 7.42 -19.10 0.92
CA ASN A 422 8.21 -18.13 1.68
C ASN A 422 9.36 -17.61 0.79
N LYS A 423 10.28 -16.81 1.34
CA LYS A 423 11.37 -16.18 0.58
C LYS A 423 12.37 -17.19 -0.03
N ASN A 424 12.50 -18.38 0.53
CA ASN A 424 13.33 -19.46 -0.03
C ASN A 424 12.79 -19.95 -1.37
N PHE A 425 11.48 -20.19 -1.44
CA PHE A 425 10.81 -20.70 -2.63
C PHE A 425 10.41 -19.60 -3.64
N ASP A 426 10.45 -18.33 -3.24
CA ASP A 426 10.16 -17.19 -4.13
C ASP A 426 11.31 -16.87 -5.11
N ASN A 427 11.53 -17.79 -6.05
CA ASN A 427 12.45 -17.61 -7.17
C ASN A 427 11.77 -16.86 -8.34
N GLY A 428 11.28 -15.64 -8.06
CA GLY A 428 10.64 -14.76 -9.05
C GLY A 428 9.11 -14.90 -9.16
N TYR A 429 8.46 -15.62 -8.26
CA TYR A 429 6.99 -15.73 -8.22
C TYR A 429 6.37 -14.37 -7.88
N SER A 430 6.85 -13.70 -6.83
CA SER A 430 6.43 -12.34 -6.44
C SER A 430 6.63 -11.35 -7.59
N ALA A 431 7.81 -11.36 -8.23
CA ALA A 431 8.13 -10.51 -9.37
C ALA A 431 7.14 -10.70 -10.54
N SER A 432 6.73 -11.95 -10.80
CA SER A 432 5.80 -12.32 -11.88
C SER A 432 4.35 -11.86 -11.65
N ILE A 433 3.98 -11.53 -10.42
CA ILE A 433 2.61 -11.12 -10.03
C ILE A 433 2.51 -9.68 -9.53
N LYS A 434 3.65 -9.05 -9.17
CA LYS A 434 3.76 -7.72 -8.56
C LYS A 434 2.97 -6.61 -9.24
N SER A 435 2.91 -6.59 -10.57
CA SER A 435 2.18 -5.57 -11.33
C SER A 435 0.67 -5.81 -11.44
N ALA A 436 0.18 -6.95 -10.95
CA ALA A 436 -1.22 -7.36 -10.99
C ALA A 436 -1.88 -7.38 -9.60
N VAL A 437 -1.09 -7.49 -8.53
CA VAL A 437 -1.47 -7.19 -7.14
C VAL A 437 -1.83 -5.71 -7.01
#